data_AF-A0A3Q0SHR7-F1
#
_entry.id   AF-A0A3Q0SHR7-F1
#
_cell.length_a   1.000
_cell.length_b   1.000
_cell.length_c   1.000
_cell.angle_alpha   90.00
_cell.angle_beta   90.00
_cell.angle_gamma   90.00
#
_symmetry.space_group_name_H-M   'P 1'
#
loop_
_entity.id
_entity.type
_entity.pdbx_description
1 polymer ?
#
loop_
_entity_poly.entity_id
_entity_poly.type
_entity_poly.pdbx_seq_one_letter_code
_entity_poly.pdbx_strand_id
1 'polypeptide(L)'
;VAVSWEPSKGALSYTAVAQGSGGYASVCNNSDTACLFSDLLCGLNYSITVTASDDRCSSAESSAVKISTPCVPQKVTAKMVCSNDTGVVSWEE
;
A
#
# COMPACT_ATOMS: atom_id res chain seq x y z
N VAL A 1 4.36 -0.34 -2.15
CA VAL A 1 4.07 -0.20 -0.70
C VAL A 1 4.70 -1.37 0.05
N ALA A 2 5.49 -1.11 1.09
CA ALA A 2 6.05 -2.16 1.94
C ALA A 2 5.23 -2.29 3.22
N VAL A 3 4.97 -3.52 3.63
CA VAL A 3 4.27 -3.86 4.86
C VAL A 3 5.11 -4.85 5.66
N SER A 4 5.09 -4.72 6.99
CA SER A 4 5.80 -5.62 7.89
C SER A 4 4.96 -5.88 9.12
N TRP A 5 5.04 -7.09 9.65
CA TRP A 5 4.30 -7.53 10.84
C TRP A 5 5.22 -8.28 11.80
N GLU A 6 4.72 -8.56 13.00
CA GLU A 6 5.43 -9.36 13.99
C GLU A 6 5.24 -10.85 13.73
N PRO A 7 6.27 -11.70 13.96
CA PRO A 7 6.15 -13.13 13.77
C PRO A 7 5.19 -13.77 14.78
N SER A 8 4.29 -14.61 14.28
CA SER A 8 3.39 -15.45 15.09
C SER A 8 4.06 -16.78 15.43
N LYS A 9 3.85 -17.26 16.67
CA LYS A 9 4.39 -18.57 17.11
C LYS A 9 3.77 -19.71 16.31
N GLY A 10 4.61 -20.51 15.66
CA GLY A 10 4.21 -21.69 14.89
C GLY A 10 3.83 -21.41 13.44
N ALA A 11 3.84 -20.15 13.00
CA ALA A 11 3.58 -19.80 11.61
C ALA A 11 4.78 -20.15 10.71
N LEU A 12 4.51 -20.81 9.58
CA LEU A 12 5.50 -21.15 8.55
C LEU A 12 5.43 -20.23 7.34
N SER A 13 4.25 -19.68 7.08
CA SER A 13 4.01 -18.71 6.01
C SER A 13 3.01 -17.65 6.43
N TYR A 14 3.03 -16.53 5.73
CA TYR A 14 2.13 -15.41 5.90
C TYR A 14 1.53 -15.02 4.57
N THR A 15 0.23 -14.76 4.58
CA THR A 15 -0.52 -14.26 3.43
C THR A 15 -1.02 -12.87 3.77
N ALA A 16 -0.45 -11.85 3.11
CA ALA A 16 -0.90 -10.47 3.20
C ALA A 16 -1.82 -10.15 2.02
N VAL A 17 -3.00 -9.61 2.30
CA VAL A 17 -4.01 -9.23 1.31
C VAL A 17 -4.24 -7.73 1.41
N ALA A 18 -4.00 -7.00 0.32
CA ALA A 18 -4.27 -5.57 0.19
C ALA A 18 -5.53 -5.36 -0.65
N GLN A 19 -6.65 -5.03 0.00
CA GLN A 19 -7.94 -4.82 -0.66
C GLN A 19 -8.24 -3.33 -0.86
N GLY A 20 -8.28 -2.90 -2.11
CA GLY A 20 -8.52 -1.53 -2.53
C GLY A 20 -10.00 -1.16 -2.65
N SER A 21 -10.31 0.12 -2.43
CA SER A 21 -11.61 0.71 -2.75
C SER A 21 -11.85 0.63 -4.27
N GLY A 22 -12.74 -0.26 -4.71
CA GLY A 22 -13.03 -0.48 -6.14
C GLY A 22 -12.91 -1.93 -6.61
N GLY A 23 -12.69 -2.88 -5.70
CA GLY A 23 -12.62 -4.31 -6.02
C GLY A 23 -11.24 -4.79 -6.47
N TYR A 24 -10.26 -3.89 -6.54
CA TYR A 24 -8.86 -4.25 -6.76
C TYR A 24 -8.31 -4.93 -5.50
N ALA A 25 -7.69 -6.09 -5.64
CA ALA A 25 -7.01 -6.76 -4.53
C ALA A 25 -5.64 -7.26 -4.99
N SER A 26 -4.64 -7.08 -4.15
CA SER A 26 -3.31 -7.65 -4.35
C SER A 26 -3.00 -8.60 -3.19
N VAL A 27 -2.37 -9.72 -3.49
CA VAL A 27 -2.04 -10.75 -2.51
C VAL A 27 -0.57 -11.04 -2.57
N CYS A 28 0.01 -11.20 -1.39
CA CYS A 28 1.40 -11.56 -1.22
C CYS A 28 1.51 -12.71 -0.24
N ASN A 29 2.15 -13.79 -0.67
CA ASN A 29 2.40 -14.94 0.15
C ASN A 29 3.91 -15.12 0.29
N ASN A 30 4.42 -15.07 1.51
CA ASN A 30 5.84 -15.28 1.80
C ASN A 30 6.02 -15.86 3.22
N SER A 31 7.14 -16.53 3.47
CA SER A 31 7.55 -17.00 4.79
C SER A 31 8.15 -15.89 5.67
N ASP A 32 8.58 -14.78 5.05
CA ASP A 32 9.09 -13.62 5.77
C ASP A 32 7.98 -12.83 6.47
N THR A 33 8.36 -12.03 7.45
CA THR A 33 7.45 -11.12 8.17
C THR A 33 7.26 -9.77 7.50
N ALA A 34 7.60 -9.70 6.21
CA ALA A 34 7.49 -8.49 5.41
C ALA A 34 7.09 -8.82 3.97
N CYS A 35 6.33 -7.92 3.36
CA CYS A 35 5.97 -8.01 1.96
C CYS A 35 6.01 -6.65 1.27
N LEU A 36 6.38 -6.68 -0.01
CA LEU A 36 6.30 -5.55 -0.92
C LEU A 36 5.17 -5.75 -1.94
N PHE A 37 4.19 -4.85 -1.92
CA PHE A 37 3.20 -4.72 -2.99
C PHE A 37 3.69 -3.72 -4.03
N SER A 38 4.12 -4.21 -5.19
CA SER A 38 4.57 -3.38 -6.33
C SER A 38 3.40 -2.84 -7.17
N ASP A 39 2.30 -3.59 -7.25
CA ASP A 39 1.28 -3.40 -8.28
C ASP A 39 0.05 -2.62 -7.78
N LEU A 40 0.16 -1.88 -6.67
CA LEU A 40 -0.96 -1.11 -6.15
C LEU A 40 -1.23 0.12 -7.02
N LEU A 41 -2.50 0.32 -7.35
CA LEU A 41 -2.97 1.51 -8.05
C LEU A 41 -2.90 2.70 -7.10
N CYS A 42 -2.35 3.81 -7.58
CA CYS A 42 -2.36 5.05 -6.81
C CYS A 42 -3.77 5.67 -6.78
N GLY A 43 -4.02 6.55 -5.82
CA GLY A 43 -5.29 7.24 -5.59
C GLY A 43 -6.33 6.41 -4.84
N LEU A 44 -6.01 5.16 -4.46
CA LEU A 44 -6.93 4.27 -3.77
C LEU A 44 -6.58 4.08 -2.29
N ASN A 45 -7.62 3.82 -1.50
CA ASN A 45 -7.49 3.40 -0.12
C ASN A 45 -7.48 1.87 -0.07
N TYR A 46 -6.40 1.31 0.46
CA TYR A 46 -6.21 -0.12 0.63
C TYR A 46 -6.38 -0.52 2.10
N SER A 47 -7.12 -1.59 2.33
CA SER A 47 -7.23 -2.27 3.62
C SER A 47 -6.36 -3.53 3.56
N ILE A 48 -5.32 -3.57 4.38
CA ILE A 48 -4.37 -4.68 4.42
C ILE A 48 -4.68 -5.59 5.60
N THR A 49 -4.88 -6.88 5.35
CA THR A 49 -4.96 -7.94 6.36
C THR A 49 -3.85 -8.96 6.16
N VAL A 50 -3.37 -9.55 7.25
CA VAL A 50 -2.34 -10.58 7.23
C VAL A 50 -2.84 -11.82 7.94
N THR A 51 -2.69 -12.98 7.31
CA THR A 51 -3.06 -14.28 7.85
C THR A 51 -1.81 -15.13 7.97
N ALA A 52 -1.55 -15.65 9.16
CA ALA A 52 -0.45 -16.59 9.37
C ALA A 52 -0.94 -18.02 9.10
N SER A 53 -0.11 -18.84 8.47
CA SER A 53 -0.47 -20.21 8.11
C SER A 53 0.67 -21.17 8.45
N ASP A 54 0.30 -22.36 8.91
CA ASP A 54 1.19 -23.51 9.06
C ASP A 54 0.79 -24.63 8.09
N ASP A 55 1.43 -25.81 8.17
CA ASP A 55 1.14 -26.95 7.29
C ASP A 55 -0.26 -27.56 7.48
N ARG A 56 -0.99 -27.18 8.53
CA ARG A 56 -2.25 -27.80 8.95
C ARG A 56 -3.42 -26.81 9.02
N CYS A 57 -3.17 -25.54 9.33
CA CYS A 57 -4.18 -24.55 9.66
C CYS A 57 -3.73 -23.13 9.31
N SER A 58 -4.70 -22.23 9.21
CA SER A 58 -4.46 -20.79 9.12
C SER A 58 -5.01 -20.10 10.37
N SER A 59 -4.29 -19.10 10.86
CA SER A 59 -4.72 -18.24 11.95
C SER A 59 -5.90 -17.37 11.54
N ALA A 60 -6.49 -16.66 12.51
CA ALA A 60 -7.36 -15.54 12.20
C ALA A 60 -6.58 -14.44 11.46
N GLU A 61 -7.31 -13.61 10.71
CA GLU A 61 -6.75 -12.41 10.08
C GLU A 61 -6.28 -11.40 11.14
N SER A 62 -5.21 -10.68 10.82
CA SER A 62 -4.72 -9.57 11.64
C SER A 62 -5.69 -8.39 11.61
N SER A 63 -5.45 -7.41 12.47
CA SER A 63 -6.13 -6.12 12.38
C SER A 63 -5.95 -5.51 10.99
N ALA A 64 -7.06 -5.08 10.38
CA ALA A 64 -7.04 -4.45 9.08
C ALA A 64 -6.42 -3.05 9.16
N VAL A 65 -5.30 -2.84 8.46
CA VAL A 65 -4.61 -1.55 8.40
C VAL A 65 -5.01 -0.83 7.12
N LYS A 66 -5.55 0.38 7.25
CA LYS A 66 -5.91 1.21 6.11
C LYS A 66 -4.75 2.10 5.71
N ILE A 67 -4.36 2.02 4.44
CA ILE A 67 -3.35 2.89 3.84
C ILE A 67 -3.96 3.62 2.66
N SER A 68 -3.47 4.83 2.41
CA SER A 68 -3.78 5.57 1.18
C SER A 68 -2.53 5.59 0.31
N THR A 69 -2.70 5.42 -0.99
CA THR A 69 -1.60 5.38 -1.96
C THR A 69 -1.62 6.65 -2.81
N PRO A 70 -1.18 7.82 -2.32
CA PRO A 70 -1.29 9.06 -3.08
C PRO A 70 -0.56 8.94 -4.43
N CYS A 71 -1.22 9.38 -5.51
CA CYS A 71 -0.58 9.46 -6.83
C CYS A 71 0.47 10.57 -6.82
N VAL A 72 1.59 10.32 -7.50
CA VAL A 72 2.54 11.38 -7.80
C VAL A 72 1.88 12.30 -8.83
N PRO A 73 1.72 13.60 -8.55
CA PRO A 73 1.07 14.52 -9.47
C PRO A 73 1.82 14.57 -10.79
N GLN A 74 1.08 14.51 -11.90
CA GLN A 74 1.67 14.53 -13.23
C GLN A 74 1.79 15.98 -13.76
N LYS A 75 2.70 16.19 -14.72
CA LYS A 75 2.88 17.48 -15.42
C LYS A 75 3.05 18.70 -14.51
N VAL A 76 3.92 18.58 -13.50
CA VAL A 76 4.30 19.71 -12.65
C VAL A 76 4.91 20.81 -13.53
N THR A 77 4.22 21.94 -13.60
CA THR A 77 4.62 23.14 -14.34
C THR A 77 4.87 24.27 -13.36
N ALA A 78 6.05 24.86 -13.42
CA ALA A 78 6.39 26.06 -12.67
C ALA A 78 6.42 27.26 -13.63
N LYS A 79 5.69 28.32 -13.28
CA LYS A 79 5.68 29.59 -14.00
C LYS A 79 6.08 30.71 -13.05
N MET A 80 7.05 31.51 -13.48
CA MET A 80 7.44 32.71 -12.75
C MET A 80 6.62 33.89 -13.26
N VAL A 81 5.93 34.56 -12.35
CA VAL A 81 5.20 35.81 -12.59
C VAL A 81 6.08 36.96 -12.12
N CYS A 82 6.96 37.41 -13.02
CA CYS A 82 7.94 38.48 -12.73
C CYS A 82 7.29 39.82 -12.37
N SER A 83 6.01 40.02 -12.69
CA SER A 83 5.26 41.25 -12.41
C SER A 83 5.07 41.51 -10.91
N ASN A 84 5.16 40.48 -10.08
CA ASN A 84 4.98 40.57 -8.63
C ASN A 84 5.87 39.56 -7.89
N ASP A 85 7.04 39.25 -8.47
CA ASP A 85 8.05 38.33 -7.90
C ASP A 85 7.47 36.99 -7.38
N THR A 86 6.41 36.49 -8.02
CA THR A 86 5.65 35.33 -7.55
C THR A 86 5.92 34.11 -8.41
N GLY A 87 6.17 32.95 -7.81
CA GLY A 87 6.21 31.67 -8.51
C GLY A 87 4.89 30.92 -8.39
N VAL A 88 4.28 30.55 -9.52
CA VAL A 88 3.08 29.70 -9.56
C VAL A 88 3.49 28.30 -9.97
N VAL A 89 3.14 27.32 -9.14
CA VAL A 89 3.34 25.89 -9.45
C VAL A 89 1.96 25.26 -9.65
N SER A 90 1.76 24.61 -10.78
CA SER A 90 0.51 23.93 -11.15
C SER A 90 0.82 22.50 -11.57
N TRP A 91 -0.01 21.54 -11.19
CA TRP A 91 0.10 20.15 -11.59
C TRP A 91 -1.27 19.62 -12.02
N GLU A 92 -1.29 18.56 -12.82
CA GLU A 92 -2.49 17.79 -13.11
C GLU A 92 -2.57 16.62 -12.10
N GLU A 93 -3.75 16.44 -11.52
CA GLU A 93 -4.07 15.32 -10.61
C GLU A 93 -4.58 14.10 -11.41
#